data_AF-A0A2H0UCF2-F1
#
_entry.id   AF-A0A2H0UCF2-F1
#
_cell.length_a   1.000
_cell.length_b   1.000
_cell.length_c   1.000
_cell.angle_alpha   90.00
_cell.angle_beta   90.00
_cell.angle_gamma   90.00
#
_symmetry.space_group_name_H-M   'P 1'
#
loop_
_entity.id
_entity.type
_entity.pdbx_description
1 polymer ?
#
loop_
_entity_poly.entity_id
_entity_poly.type
_entity_poly.pdbx_seq_one_letter_code
_entity_poly.pdbx_strand_id
1 'polypeptide(L)'
;MSYPISNFRFFLVLIALSSALFAWWWIPLVCMIILSLRYSSWEVPILGLLIDVLWLPTEGISLPLFTILGIVLVWIFMPLRRQFLR
;
A
#
# COMPACT_ATOMS: atom_id res chain seq x y z
N MET A 1 3.17 18.73 7.15
CA MET A 1 4.51 18.68 6.53
C MET A 1 4.36 17.96 5.20
N SER A 2 3.95 18.70 4.16
CA SER A 2 3.71 18.14 2.82
C SER A 2 5.05 18.04 2.12
N TYR A 3 5.57 16.81 1.98
CA TYR A 3 6.79 16.57 1.21
C TYR A 3 6.46 16.76 -0.27
N PRO A 4 7.29 17.48 -1.05
CA PRO A 4 7.09 17.62 -2.49
C PRO A 4 7.09 16.22 -3.13
N ILE A 5 6.18 16.02 -4.07
CA ILE A 5 5.91 14.75 -4.74
C ILE A 5 7.21 14.31 -5.44
N SER A 6 7.96 13.38 -4.82
CA SER A 6 9.19 12.86 -5.40
C SER A 6 8.85 11.79 -6.44
N ASN A 7 9.46 11.88 -7.63
CA ASN A 7 9.25 10.94 -8.74
C ASN A 7 9.34 9.47 -8.30
N PHE A 8 10.16 9.17 -7.30
CA PHE A 8 10.33 7.84 -6.72
C PHE A 8 9.04 7.25 -6.11
N ARG A 9 8.14 8.08 -5.57
CA ARG A 9 6.85 7.63 -5.04
C ARG A 9 5.92 7.16 -6.16
N PHE A 10 5.88 7.93 -7.25
CA PHE A 10 5.04 7.60 -8.41
C PHE A 10 5.46 6.27 -9.05
N PHE A 11 6.77 6.02 -9.15
CA PHE A 11 7.31 4.72 -9.58
C PHE A 11 6.86 3.57 -8.69
N LEU A 12 6.88 3.73 -7.36
CA LEU A 12 6.42 2.68 -6.44
C LEU A 12 4.92 2.39 -6.57
N VAL A 13 4.08 3.42 -6.75
CA VAL A 13 2.64 3.24 -6.98
C VAL A 13 2.39 2.53 -8.31
N LEU A 14 3.11 2.92 -9.38
CA LEU A 14 3.03 2.26 -10.69
C LEU A 14 3.48 0.80 -10.66
N ILE A 15 4.52 0.48 -9.88
CA ILE A 15 5.00 -0.89 -9.69
C ILE A 15 3.98 -1.71 -8.89
N ALA A 16 3.39 -1.13 -7.83
CA ALA A 16 2.33 -1.78 -7.08
C ALA A 16 1.09 -2.05 -7.95
N LEU A 17 0.73 -1.11 -8.82
CA LEU A 17 -0.42 -1.24 -9.72
C LEU A 17 -0.15 -2.23 -10.87
N SER A 18 1.05 -2.20 -11.45
CA SER A 18 1.50 -3.17 -12.45
C SER A 18 1.60 -4.58 -11.87
N SER A 19 2.06 -4.71 -10.62
CA SER A 19 2.14 -6.02 -9.96
C SER A 19 0.77 -6.57 -9.56
N ALA A 20 -0.21 -5.73 -9.24
CA ALA A 20 -1.59 -6.17 -9.02
C ALA A 20 -2.24 -6.77 -10.29
N LEU A 21 -1.79 -6.35 -11.48
CA LEU A 21 -2.28 -6.87 -12.77
C LEU A 21 -1.58 -8.16 -13.21
N PHE A 22 -0.28 -8.31 -12.94
CA PHE A 22 0.52 -9.41 -13.48
C PHE A 22 0.86 -10.52 -12.49
N ALA A 23 0.71 -10.29 -11.18
CA ALA A 23 1.49 -11.03 -10.21
C ALA A 23 0.67 -11.59 -9.05
N TRP A 24 1.18 -12.72 -8.55
CA TRP A 24 0.74 -13.46 -7.37
C TRP A 24 0.46 -12.51 -6.19
N TRP A 25 -0.62 -12.78 -5.44
CA TRP A 25 -1.20 -12.00 -4.32
C TRP A 25 -0.22 -11.44 -3.28
N TRP A 26 0.96 -12.03 -3.20
CA TRP A 26 2.05 -11.64 -2.31
C TRP A 26 2.77 -10.35 -2.71
N ILE A 27 2.92 -10.10 -4.02
CA ILE A 27 3.76 -9.00 -4.53
C ILE A 27 3.15 -7.63 -4.23
N PRO A 28 1.87 -7.35 -4.50
CA PRO A 28 1.24 -6.11 -4.07
C PRO A 28 1.31 -5.91 -2.56
N LEU A 29 1.19 -6.99 -1.77
CA LEU A 29 1.26 -6.96 -0.31
C LEU A 29 2.65 -6.55 0.19
N VAL A 30 3.71 -7.14 -0.36
CA VAL A 30 5.10 -6.74 -0.06
C VAL A 30 5.37 -5.29 -0.46
N CYS A 31 4.83 -4.85 -1.60
CA CYS A 31 4.97 -3.47 -2.06
C CYS A 31 4.29 -2.49 -1.08
N MET A 32 3.09 -2.82 -0.58
CA MET A 32 2.40 -2.03 0.44
C MET A 32 3.17 -1.96 1.76
N ILE A 33 3.78 -3.07 2.21
CA ILE A 33 4.62 -3.09 3.42
C ILE A 33 5.81 -2.14 3.25
N ILE A 34 6.54 -2.23 2.13
CA ILE A 34 7.70 -1.38 1.85
C ILE A 34 7.31 0.10 1.76
N LEU A 35 6.17 0.40 1.10
CA LEU A 35 5.61 1.75 1.03
C LEU A 35 5.27 2.28 2.43
N SER A 36 4.63 1.47 3.27
CA SER A 36 4.23 1.86 4.63
C SER A 36 5.43 2.17 5.55
N LEU A 37 6.52 1.43 5.39
CA LEU A 37 7.77 1.64 6.11
C LEU A 37 8.46 2.95 5.68
N ARG A 38 8.56 3.19 4.37
CA ARG A 38 9.38 4.29 3.83
C ARG A 38 8.62 5.61 3.76
N TYR A 39 7.35 5.58 3.39
CA TYR A 39 6.52 6.77 3.15
C TYR A 39 5.19 6.66 3.92
N SER A 40 5.05 7.41 5.01
CA SER A 40 3.76 7.56 5.71
C SER A 40 2.92 8.53 4.90
N SER A 41 2.09 7.95 4.06
CA SER A 41 0.97 8.64 3.48
C SER A 41 -0.22 7.70 3.53
N TRP A 42 -1.40 8.29 3.69
CA TRP A 42 -2.70 7.65 3.44
C TRP A 42 -2.83 6.99 2.05
N GLU A 43 -1.79 7.07 1.21
CA GLU A 43 -1.62 6.37 -0.07
C GLU A 43 -1.63 4.85 0.08
N VAL A 44 -1.16 4.28 1.21
CA VAL A 44 -1.16 2.82 1.44
C VAL A 44 -2.58 2.25 1.48
N PRO A 45 -3.52 2.73 2.33
CA PRO A 45 -4.88 2.23 2.32
C PRO A 45 -5.63 2.54 1.01
N ILE A 46 -5.30 3.64 0.32
CA ILE A 46 -5.86 3.95 -1.01
C ILE A 46 -5.41 2.93 -2.06
N LEU A 47 -4.13 2.58 -2.08
CA LEU A 47 -3.60 1.51 -2.93
C LEU A 47 -4.25 0.16 -2.60
N GLY A 48 -4.44 -0.10 -1.30
CA GLY A 48 -5.11 -1.31 -0.82
C GLY A 48 -6.52 -1.42 -1.36
N LEU A 49 -7.29 -0.33 -1.26
CA LEU A 49 -8.64 -0.23 -1.80
C LEU A 49 -8.65 -0.42 -3.32
N LEU A 50 -7.69 0.15 -4.04
CA LEU A 50 -7.64 0.02 -5.50
C LEU A 50 -7.34 -1.41 -5.95
N ILE A 51 -6.39 -2.08 -5.27
CA ILE A 51 -6.08 -3.51 -5.49
C ILE A 51 -7.30 -4.36 -5.15
N ASP A 52 -7.94 -4.04 -4.04
CA ASP A 52 -9.10 -4.76 -3.54
C ASP A 52 -10.29 -4.65 -4.50
N VAL A 53 -10.57 -3.47 -5.06
CA VAL A 53 -11.57 -3.29 -6.13
C VAL A 53 -11.20 -4.08 -7.40
N LEU A 54 -9.91 -4.14 -7.74
CA LEU A 54 -9.43 -4.88 -8.90
C LEU A 54 -9.60 -6.40 -8.74
N TRP A 55 -9.49 -6.90 -7.51
CA TRP A 55 -9.46 -8.34 -7.20
C TRP A 55 -10.74 -8.89 -6.58
N LEU A 56 -11.60 -8.06 -5.99
CA LEU A 56 -12.92 -8.45 -5.49
C LEU A 56 -13.74 -9.26 -6.50
N PRO A 57 -13.84 -8.84 -7.79
CA PRO A 57 -14.61 -9.61 -8.77
C PRO A 57 -13.90 -10.89 -9.23
N THR A 58 -12.58 -11.00 -9.01
CA THR A 58 -11.74 -12.08 -9.55
C THR A 58 -11.62 -13.25 -8.57
N GLU A 59 -11.44 -12.97 -7.28
CA GLU A 59 -11.16 -13.99 -6.24
C GLU A 59 -12.41 -14.39 -5.44
N GLY A 60 -13.55 -13.69 -5.62
CA GLY A 60 -14.80 -13.99 -4.91
C GLY A 60 -14.75 -13.73 -3.39
N ILE A 61 -13.66 -13.15 -2.90
CA ILE A 61 -13.46 -12.80 -1.49
C ILE A 61 -14.28 -11.53 -1.21
N SER A 62 -15.35 -11.67 -0.43
CA SER A 62 -16.29 -10.58 -0.12
C SER A 62 -15.73 -9.51 0.83
N LEU A 63 -14.51 -9.69 1.36
CA LEU A 63 -13.94 -8.80 2.36
C LEU A 63 -12.73 -8.04 1.81
N PRO A 64 -12.63 -6.73 2.08
CA PRO A 64 -11.59 -5.90 1.52
C PRO A 64 -10.23 -6.06 2.23
N LEU A 65 -9.62 -7.24 2.08
CA LEU A 65 -8.47 -7.68 2.87
C LEU A 65 -7.26 -6.74 2.72
N PHE A 66 -6.97 -6.29 1.50
CA PHE A 66 -5.82 -5.42 1.24
C PHE A 66 -6.02 -4.03 1.84
N THR A 67 -7.26 -3.54 1.86
CA THR A 67 -7.62 -2.27 2.49
C THR A 67 -7.46 -2.35 4.01
N ILE A 68 -7.95 -3.43 4.62
CA ILE A 68 -7.82 -3.68 6.07
C ILE A 68 -6.34 -3.79 6.45
N LEU A 69 -5.57 -4.59 5.71
CA LEU A 69 -4.12 -4.71 5.92
C LEU A 69 -3.41 -3.37 5.76
N GLY A 70 -3.78 -2.56 4.75
CA GLY A 70 -3.24 -1.23 4.55
C GLY A 70 -3.49 -0.29 5.73
N ILE A 71 -4.70 -0.32 6.32
CA ILE A 71 -5.04 0.46 7.51
C ILE A 71 -4.22 -0.01 8.72
N VAL A 72 -4.15 -1.33 8.94
CA VAL A 72 -3.37 -1.92 10.05
C VAL A 72 -1.90 -1.58 9.92
N LEU A 73 -1.32 -1.69 8.72
CA LEU A 73 0.06 -1.32 8.42
C LEU A 73 0.32 0.16 8.72
N VAL A 74 -0.54 1.07 8.25
CA VAL A 74 -0.39 2.50 8.54
C VAL A 74 -0.42 2.75 10.05
N TRP A 75 -1.35 2.14 10.78
CA TRP A 75 -1.45 2.32 12.23
C TRP A 75 -0.26 1.76 13.00
N ILE A 76 0.25 0.58 12.63
CA ILE A 76 1.42 -0.04 13.28
C ILE A 76 2.71 0.72 12.96
N PHE A 77 2.87 1.17 11.71
CA PHE A 77 4.09 1.86 11.29
C PHE A 77 4.11 3.35 11.60
N MET A 78 2.95 3.98 11.87
CA MET A 78 2.86 5.37 12.31
C MET A 78 3.67 5.69 13.59
N PRO A 79 3.61 4.91 14.69
CA PRO A 79 4.46 5.14 15.85
C PRO A 79 5.94 4.82 15.55
N LEU A 80 6.21 3.75 14.81
CA LEU A 80 7.58 3.32 14.47
C LEU A 80 8.32 4.39 13.65
N ARG A 81 7.61 5.04 12.74
CA ARG A 81 8.14 6.13 11.92
C ARG A 81 8.50 7.38 12.71
N ARG A 82 7.72 7.70 13.76
CA ARG A 82 8.01 8.83 14.66
C ARG A 82 9.27 8.61 15.50
N GLN A 83 9.65 7.36 15.74
CA GLN A 83 10.86 7.02 16.48
C GLN A 83 12.10 6.94 15.59
N PHE A 84 11.98 6.44 14.35
CA PHE A 84 13.13 6.25 13.44
C PHE A 84 13.47 7.45 12.56
N LEU A 85 12.53 8.34 12.26
CA LEU A 85 12.75 9.54 11.41
C LEU A 85 12.86 10.83 12.24
N ARG A 86 13.36 10.73 13.47
CA ARG A 86 13.70 11.89 14.32
C ARG A 86 15.15 12.29 14.11
#